data_AF-A0A2V2T3C5-F1
#
_entry.id   AF-A0A2V2T3C5-F1
#
_cell.length_a   1.000
_cell.length_b   1.000
_cell.length_c   1.000
_cell.angle_alpha   90.00
_cell.angle_beta   90.00
_cell.angle_gamma   90.00
#
_symmetry.space_group_name_H-M   'P 1'
#
loop_
_entity.id
_entity.type
_entity.pdbx_description
1 polymer ?
#
loop_
_entity_poly.entity_id
_entity_poly.type
_entity_poly.pdbx_seq_one_letter_code
_entity_poly.pdbx_strand_id
1 'polypeptide(L)'
;LVAREIEKAGGVAKEFNTIAVDDGIAMGHDGMLYSLPSREIIADSVEYMVNAHCADAIVCISNCDKITPGMLMAALRLNIPVVFVSGGPMEAGKTKLASHGLDLVDAMVVAADDSCSDEKVAEYERSACPTCGSCSGMFTANSMNCLTEALGLSLPGNGSTLATHSDREQLFLRAGRLAVELCQRYYGEGDDSVLPRNVASFKAFENAMTLDIAMGGSTNTILHLLAAAQEAEIAFDLRDIDRLSRKVPQLCKVAPNIQKYHMEDVHRAGGIFSILGELARGGLLHTDVPTVHSPSMADAIAQWDITQTRDEAVHTFFKAGPAGIPTQTAFSQNTRWPSLDDDRENGCIRS
;
A
#
# COMPACT_ATOMS: atom_id res chain seq x y z
N LEU A 1 15.69 3.34 -11.59
CA LEU A 1 15.32 1.95 -11.93
C LEU A 1 14.18 1.93 -12.94
N VAL A 2 12.99 2.40 -12.55
CA VAL A 2 11.75 2.41 -13.37
C VAL A 2 11.93 3.10 -14.73
N ALA A 3 12.53 4.29 -14.78
CA ALA A 3 12.74 5.03 -16.03
C ALA A 3 13.48 4.21 -17.10
N ARG A 4 14.55 3.51 -16.71
CA ARG A 4 15.32 2.64 -17.62
C ARG A 4 14.49 1.44 -18.09
N GLU A 5 13.58 0.96 -17.26
CA GLU A 5 12.71 -0.16 -17.62
C GLU A 5 11.60 0.26 -18.59
N ILE A 6 11.05 1.47 -18.42
CA ILE A 6 10.15 2.10 -19.40
C ILE A 6 10.85 2.24 -20.76
N GLU A 7 12.09 2.74 -20.79
CA GLU A 7 12.89 2.87 -22.01
C GLU A 7 13.10 1.52 -22.71
N LYS A 8 13.43 0.46 -21.94
CA LYS A 8 13.56 -0.90 -22.50
C LYS A 8 12.24 -1.46 -23.03
N ALA A 9 11.11 -1.10 -22.42
CA ALA A 9 9.79 -1.50 -22.88
C ALA A 9 9.32 -0.69 -24.11
N GLY A 10 10.11 0.28 -24.58
CA GLY A 10 9.82 1.08 -25.78
C GLY A 10 9.20 2.45 -25.51
N GLY A 11 9.07 2.86 -24.24
CA GLY A 11 8.59 4.19 -23.86
C GLY A 11 9.71 5.24 -23.76
N VAL A 12 9.33 6.50 -23.54
CA VAL A 12 10.25 7.59 -23.21
C VAL A 12 10.01 8.01 -21.76
N ALA A 13 11.01 7.82 -20.90
CA ALA A 13 10.87 8.14 -19.48
C ALA A 13 11.36 9.56 -19.16
N LYS A 14 10.57 10.28 -18.36
CA LYS A 14 10.96 11.53 -17.70
C LYS A 14 10.62 11.46 -16.23
N GLU A 15 11.66 11.43 -15.40
CA GLU A 15 11.51 11.41 -13.95
C GLU A 15 11.36 12.84 -13.43
N PHE A 16 10.40 13.04 -12.53
CA PHE A 16 10.27 14.26 -11.74
C PHE A 16 9.88 13.89 -10.31
N ASN A 17 10.10 14.82 -9.39
CA ASN A 17 9.80 14.64 -7.98
C ASN A 17 8.80 15.71 -7.52
N THR A 18 8.00 15.36 -6.52
CA THR A 18 7.16 16.29 -5.76
C THR A 18 7.59 16.28 -4.30
N ILE A 19 7.04 17.19 -3.50
CA ILE A 19 7.34 17.29 -2.07
C ILE A 19 6.83 16.08 -1.29
N ALA A 20 7.36 15.88 -0.10
CA ALA A 20 6.87 14.93 0.88
C ALA A 20 7.04 15.52 2.28
N VAL A 21 6.04 15.33 3.13
CA VAL A 21 6.13 15.60 4.58
C VAL A 21 6.14 14.27 5.30
N ASP A 22 7.06 14.11 6.25
CA ASP A 22 7.13 12.96 7.12
C ASP A 22 6.25 13.21 8.36
N ASP A 23 5.11 12.53 8.42
CA ASP A 23 4.18 12.65 9.55
C ASP A 23 4.84 12.22 10.87
N GLY A 24 5.72 11.21 10.86
CA GLY A 24 6.39 10.72 12.05
C GLY A 24 7.30 11.78 12.68
N ILE A 25 8.02 12.54 11.85
CA ILE A 25 8.85 13.67 12.31
C ILE A 25 7.99 14.88 12.68
N ALA A 26 6.89 15.12 11.96
CA ALA A 26 6.06 16.30 12.17
C ALA A 26 5.18 16.25 13.43
N MET A 27 5.03 15.06 14.05
CA MET A 27 4.21 14.85 15.24
C MET A 27 4.75 15.61 16.46
N GLY A 28 3.83 16.17 17.26
CA GLY A 28 4.16 16.81 18.55
C GLY A 28 4.52 18.30 18.48
N HIS A 29 4.47 18.94 17.30
CA HIS A 29 4.73 20.38 17.14
C HIS A 29 3.97 20.99 15.95
N ASP A 30 4.07 22.32 15.75
CA ASP A 30 3.31 23.08 14.74
C ASP A 30 3.49 22.60 13.28
N GLY A 31 4.58 21.88 12.98
CA GLY A 31 4.79 21.25 11.68
C GLY A 31 3.66 20.32 11.23
N MET A 32 2.92 19.70 12.17
CA MET A 32 1.78 18.83 11.85
C MET A 32 0.66 19.56 11.09
N LEU A 33 0.55 20.89 11.23
CA LEU A 33 -0.41 21.70 10.47
C LEU A 33 -0.17 21.68 8.95
N TYR A 34 1.02 21.26 8.51
CA TYR A 34 1.41 21.16 7.11
C TYR A 34 1.25 19.75 6.52
N SER A 35 0.93 18.74 7.33
CA SER A 35 0.80 17.35 6.88
C SER A 35 -0.35 17.18 5.88
N LEU A 36 -1.61 17.30 6.33
CA LEU A 36 -2.77 17.06 5.46
C LEU A 36 -2.80 17.98 4.22
N PRO A 37 -2.50 19.30 4.32
CA PRO A 37 -2.42 20.17 3.14
C PRO A 37 -1.36 19.75 2.11
N SER A 38 -0.30 19.03 2.51
CA SER A 38 0.70 18.53 1.56
C SER A 38 0.10 17.56 0.52
N ARG A 39 -1.00 16.87 0.86
CA ARG A 39 -1.75 16.02 -0.08
C ARG A 39 -2.19 16.79 -1.33
N GLU A 40 -2.73 17.99 -1.13
CA GLU A 40 -3.22 18.85 -2.23
C GLU A 40 -2.05 19.35 -3.07
N ILE A 41 -0.97 19.79 -2.42
CA ILE A 41 0.24 20.25 -3.12
C ILE A 41 0.82 19.13 -3.98
N ILE A 42 0.84 17.90 -3.47
CA ILE A 42 1.29 16.72 -4.22
C ILE A 42 0.39 16.48 -5.43
N ALA A 43 -0.93 16.53 -5.23
CA ALA A 43 -1.90 16.32 -6.32
C ALA A 43 -1.71 17.36 -7.43
N ASP A 44 -1.70 18.64 -7.07
CA ASP A 44 -1.55 19.76 -8.01
C ASP A 44 -0.18 19.72 -8.71
N SER A 45 0.89 19.38 -8.00
CA SER A 45 2.23 19.29 -8.59
C SER A 45 2.34 18.21 -9.66
N VAL A 46 1.73 17.04 -9.42
CA VAL A 46 1.68 15.94 -10.39
C VAL A 46 0.81 16.34 -11.58
N GLU A 47 -0.37 16.90 -11.33
CA GLU A 47 -1.31 17.34 -12.36
C GLU A 47 -0.67 18.38 -13.31
N TYR A 48 -0.01 19.39 -12.75
CA TYR A 48 0.67 20.43 -13.54
C TYR A 48 1.80 19.85 -14.38
N MET A 49 2.63 18.98 -13.79
CA MET A 49 3.76 18.40 -14.51
C MET A 49 3.29 17.56 -15.70
N VAL A 50 2.27 16.73 -15.48
CA VAL A 50 1.74 15.82 -16.50
C VAL A 50 1.06 16.60 -17.62
N ASN A 51 0.15 17.53 -17.28
CA ASN A 51 -0.59 18.30 -18.30
C ASN A 51 0.33 19.25 -19.09
N ALA A 52 1.30 19.91 -18.44
CA ALA A 52 2.19 20.84 -19.11
C ALA A 52 3.14 20.15 -20.10
N HIS A 53 3.50 18.89 -19.84
CA HIS A 53 4.40 18.11 -20.70
C HIS A 53 3.67 17.07 -21.54
N CYS A 54 2.34 17.00 -21.45
CA CYS A 54 1.48 16.05 -22.15
C CYS A 54 1.97 14.60 -22.01
N ALA A 55 2.25 14.15 -20.78
CA ALA A 55 2.68 12.76 -20.59
C ALA A 55 1.51 11.79 -20.83
N ASP A 56 1.79 10.68 -21.54
CA ASP A 56 0.78 9.69 -21.94
C ASP A 56 0.43 8.69 -20.82
N ALA A 57 1.35 8.44 -19.89
CA ALA A 57 1.15 7.53 -18.77
C ALA A 57 2.01 7.94 -17.58
N ILE A 58 1.63 7.50 -16.37
CA ILE A 58 2.37 7.79 -15.14
C ILE A 58 2.63 6.53 -14.30
N VAL A 59 3.83 6.45 -13.73
CA VAL A 59 4.12 5.51 -12.64
C VAL A 59 4.22 6.31 -11.35
N CYS A 60 3.30 6.08 -10.43
CA CYS A 60 3.25 6.76 -9.14
C CYS A 60 4.09 5.99 -8.11
N ILE A 61 5.24 6.57 -7.73
CA ILE A 61 6.10 6.02 -6.69
C ILE A 61 5.85 6.77 -5.38
N SER A 62 5.06 6.19 -4.48
CA SER A 62 4.65 6.80 -3.21
C SER A 62 5.20 6.02 -2.00
N ASN A 63 5.02 6.54 -0.77
CA ASN A 63 5.14 5.68 0.41
C ASN A 63 4.51 6.29 1.68
N CYS A 64 4.94 7.49 2.06
CA CYS A 64 4.51 8.13 3.31
C CYS A 64 3.05 8.60 3.24
N ASP A 65 2.46 8.86 4.40
CA ASP A 65 1.03 9.01 4.70
C ASP A 65 0.22 9.75 3.62
N LYS A 66 0.63 10.99 3.29
CA LYS A 66 -0.13 11.88 2.39
C LYS A 66 0.28 11.79 0.92
N ILE A 67 1.37 11.06 0.62
CA ILE A 67 1.92 10.95 -0.75
C ILE A 67 1.02 10.07 -1.61
N THR A 68 0.70 8.86 -1.14
CA THR A 68 -0.17 7.92 -1.86
C THR A 68 -1.53 8.54 -2.21
N PRO A 69 -2.28 9.15 -1.26
CA PRO A 69 -3.55 9.78 -1.61
C PRO A 69 -3.41 11.02 -2.50
N GLY A 70 -2.34 11.81 -2.36
CA GLY A 70 -2.11 12.95 -3.25
C GLY A 70 -1.85 12.52 -4.70
N MET A 71 -1.02 11.49 -4.90
CA MET A 71 -0.80 10.90 -6.22
C MET A 71 -2.06 10.21 -6.77
N LEU A 72 -2.88 9.57 -5.92
CA LEU A 72 -4.17 8.98 -6.30
C LEU A 72 -5.15 10.04 -6.81
N MET A 73 -5.28 11.16 -6.11
CA MET A 73 -6.09 12.30 -6.54
C MET A 73 -5.64 12.82 -7.91
N ALA A 74 -4.35 13.06 -8.10
CA ALA A 74 -3.82 13.49 -9.40
C ALA A 74 -4.11 12.48 -10.52
N ALA A 75 -3.89 11.19 -10.28
CA ALA A 75 -4.15 10.15 -11.27
C ALA A 75 -5.61 10.12 -11.71
N LEU A 76 -6.55 10.31 -10.76
CA LEU A 76 -7.98 10.35 -11.03
C LEU A 76 -8.41 11.64 -11.75
N ARG A 77 -7.80 12.79 -11.44
CA ARG A 77 -8.01 14.06 -12.19
C ARG A 77 -7.54 13.95 -13.64
N LEU A 78 -6.32 13.46 -13.83
CA LEU A 78 -5.67 13.35 -15.14
C LEU A 78 -6.33 12.30 -16.03
N ASN A 79 -6.77 11.20 -15.43
CA ASN A 79 -7.42 10.09 -16.11
C ASN A 79 -6.66 9.56 -17.34
N ILE A 80 -5.34 9.42 -17.22
CA ILE A 80 -4.46 8.74 -18.17
C ILE A 80 -3.95 7.41 -17.55
N PRO A 81 -3.46 6.46 -18.36
CA PRO A 81 -2.90 5.20 -17.84
C PRO A 81 -1.93 5.39 -16.67
N VAL A 82 -2.16 4.67 -15.58
CA VAL A 82 -1.40 4.80 -14.33
C VAL A 82 -1.11 3.45 -13.69
N VAL A 83 0.07 3.35 -13.07
CA VAL A 83 0.42 2.23 -12.18
C VAL A 83 1.02 2.78 -10.89
N PHE A 84 0.51 2.32 -9.75
CA PHE A 84 1.06 2.64 -8.43
C PHE A 84 2.06 1.56 -8.00
N VAL A 85 3.21 2.00 -7.49
CA VAL A 85 4.20 1.14 -6.83
C VAL A 85 4.83 1.90 -5.66
N SER A 86 4.58 1.47 -4.42
CA SER A 86 5.07 2.18 -3.25
C SER A 86 6.51 1.79 -2.88
N GLY A 87 7.13 2.52 -1.96
CA GLY A 87 8.43 2.18 -1.37
C GLY A 87 8.39 0.93 -0.49
N GLY A 88 7.22 0.62 0.10
CA GLY A 88 6.98 -0.51 0.98
C GLY A 88 7.18 -0.19 2.46
N PRO A 89 6.62 -1.02 3.36
CA PRO A 89 6.83 -0.89 4.80
C PRO A 89 8.28 -1.19 5.20
N MET A 90 8.72 -0.56 6.28
CA MET A 90 9.92 -0.94 7.01
C MET A 90 9.69 -2.21 7.83
N GLU A 91 10.78 -2.88 8.20
CA GLU A 91 10.73 -4.00 9.12
C GLU A 91 10.31 -3.56 10.51
N ALA A 92 9.61 -4.42 11.26
CA ALA A 92 9.31 -4.14 12.66
C ALA A 92 10.59 -4.09 13.50
N GLY A 93 10.72 -3.07 14.34
CA GLY A 93 11.84 -2.87 15.24
C GLY A 93 11.96 -3.97 16.30
N LYS A 94 13.17 -4.23 16.80
CA LYS A 94 13.41 -5.24 17.85
C LYS A 94 14.49 -4.76 18.80
N THR A 95 14.26 -4.93 20.10
CA THR A 95 15.28 -4.71 21.15
C THR A 95 15.12 -5.76 22.25
N LYS A 96 16.19 -6.03 23.00
CA LYS A 96 16.18 -6.96 24.13
C LYS A 96 15.26 -6.51 25.27
N LEU A 97 14.95 -5.22 25.33
CA LEU A 97 14.07 -4.63 26.34
C LEU A 97 12.59 -4.72 25.98
N ALA A 98 12.24 -5.11 24.74
CA ALA A 98 10.87 -5.21 24.26
C ALA A 98 10.41 -6.67 24.24
N SER A 99 9.14 -6.89 24.60
CA SER A 99 8.48 -8.20 24.56
C SER A 99 7.78 -8.49 23.23
N HIS A 100 7.72 -7.50 22.33
CA HIS A 100 7.10 -7.58 21.02
C HIS A 100 7.92 -6.77 19.98
N GLY A 101 7.52 -6.88 18.71
CA GLY A 101 8.06 -6.01 17.66
C GLY A 101 7.66 -4.56 17.92
N LEU A 102 8.56 -3.64 17.61
CA LEU A 102 8.41 -2.21 17.82
C LEU A 102 7.98 -1.50 16.55
N ASP A 103 7.16 -0.47 16.74
CA ASP A 103 6.89 0.55 15.73
C ASP A 103 7.14 1.96 16.28
N LEU A 104 6.90 2.97 15.43
CA LEU A 104 7.10 4.38 15.78
C LEU A 104 6.26 4.81 17.01
N VAL A 105 5.05 4.26 17.16
CA VAL A 105 4.16 4.61 18.27
C VAL A 105 4.71 4.08 19.59
N ASP A 106 5.33 2.90 19.60
CA ASP A 106 5.98 2.38 20.80
C ASP A 106 7.08 3.32 21.31
N ALA A 107 7.92 3.84 20.41
CA ALA A 107 8.95 4.80 20.79
C ALA A 107 8.35 6.10 21.36
N MET A 108 7.28 6.62 20.75
CA MET A 108 6.58 7.81 21.24
C MET A 108 5.93 7.59 22.61
N VAL A 109 5.26 6.45 22.81
CA VAL A 109 4.59 6.11 24.07
C VAL A 109 5.61 5.93 25.19
N VAL A 110 6.71 5.22 24.93
CA VAL A 110 7.77 5.02 25.93
C VAL A 110 8.49 6.33 26.27
N ALA A 111 8.72 7.21 25.29
CA ALA A 111 9.33 8.52 25.53
C ALA A 111 8.44 9.48 26.34
N ALA A 112 7.11 9.31 26.29
CA ALA A 112 6.15 10.13 27.02
C ALA A 112 5.78 9.55 28.41
N ASP A 113 6.24 8.34 28.75
CA ASP A 113 5.96 7.68 30.01
C ASP A 113 7.07 7.94 31.03
N ASP A 114 6.81 8.82 31.99
CA ASP A 114 7.73 9.20 33.08
C ASP A 114 8.19 8.00 33.96
N SER A 115 7.52 6.85 33.87
CA SER A 115 7.93 5.63 34.58
C SER A 115 9.00 4.81 33.84
N CYS A 116 9.26 5.10 32.56
CA CYS A 116 10.30 4.46 31.78
C CYS A 116 11.68 5.09 32.05
N SER A 117 12.72 4.26 32.14
CA SER A 117 14.09 4.75 32.32
C SER A 117 14.65 5.36 31.02
N ASP A 118 15.56 6.33 31.13
CA ASP A 118 16.27 6.93 29.98
C ASP A 118 16.94 5.87 29.09
N GLU A 119 17.49 4.81 29.69
CA GLU A 119 18.06 3.67 28.96
C GLU A 119 17.02 2.95 28.10
N LYS A 120 15.82 2.70 28.66
CA LYS A 120 14.73 2.08 27.92
C LYS A 120 14.25 2.98 26.78
N VAL A 121 14.09 4.27 27.04
CA VAL A 121 13.68 5.26 26.03
C VAL A 121 14.68 5.26 24.86
N ALA A 122 15.98 5.37 25.14
CA ALA A 122 17.02 5.41 24.12
C ALA A 122 17.10 4.13 23.28
N GLU A 123 16.91 2.97 23.90
CA GLU A 123 16.91 1.68 23.21
C GLU A 123 15.67 1.49 22.32
N TYR A 124 14.49 1.92 22.78
CA TYR A 124 13.27 1.90 21.97
C TYR A 124 13.38 2.85 20.78
N GLU A 125 13.82 4.09 21.00
CA GLU A 125 14.01 5.10 19.95
C GLU A 125 14.95 4.59 18.84
N ARG A 126 16.11 4.04 19.23
CA ARG A 126 17.10 3.52 18.27
C ARG A 126 16.59 2.32 17.47
N SER A 127 15.65 1.56 18.02
CA SER A 127 15.25 0.26 17.47
C SER A 127 13.92 0.32 16.70
N ALA A 128 13.09 1.34 16.91
CA ALA A 128 11.74 1.41 16.33
C ALA A 128 11.70 1.59 14.80
N CYS A 129 12.71 2.24 14.23
CA CYS A 129 12.81 2.48 12.78
C CYS A 129 14.09 1.85 12.20
N PRO A 130 14.19 0.51 12.12
CA PRO A 130 15.43 -0.17 11.79
C PRO A 130 15.82 -0.02 10.32
N THR A 131 14.84 0.13 9.41
CA THR A 131 15.08 0.14 7.97
C THR A 131 14.39 1.28 7.24
N CYS A 132 14.74 1.51 5.96
CA CYS A 132 13.91 2.34 5.09
C CYS A 132 12.51 1.73 4.89
N GLY A 133 11.54 2.58 4.56
CA GLY A 133 10.15 2.20 4.31
C GLY A 133 9.14 3.12 4.99
N SER A 134 7.85 2.87 4.78
CA SER A 134 6.77 3.45 5.58
C SER A 134 6.76 2.81 6.97
N CYS A 135 5.95 3.31 7.90
CA CYS A 135 5.78 2.71 9.23
C CYS A 135 5.54 1.18 9.15
N SER A 136 5.92 0.42 10.17
CA SER A 136 5.81 -1.06 10.16
C SER A 136 4.38 -1.57 10.47
N GLY A 137 3.55 -0.78 11.14
CA GLY A 137 2.14 -1.09 11.47
C GLY A 137 1.13 -0.62 10.42
N MET A 138 -0.14 -1.00 10.58
CA MET A 138 -1.28 -0.62 9.72
C MET A 138 -1.74 0.83 9.95
N PHE A 139 -0.84 1.79 9.78
CA PHE A 139 -1.14 3.22 9.79
C PHE A 139 -1.56 3.72 8.40
N THR A 140 -1.75 5.03 8.20
CA THR A 140 -2.34 5.54 6.94
C THR A 140 -1.48 5.20 5.72
N ALA A 141 -0.15 5.32 5.79
CA ALA A 141 0.75 4.96 4.71
C ALA A 141 0.51 3.54 4.18
N ASN A 142 0.50 2.55 5.07
CA ASN A 142 0.28 1.16 4.67
C ASN A 142 -1.17 0.92 4.28
N SER A 143 -2.14 1.50 5.01
CA SER A 143 -3.56 1.39 4.64
C SER A 143 -3.77 1.87 3.21
N MET A 144 -3.31 3.06 2.85
CA MET A 144 -3.43 3.61 1.50
C MET A 144 -2.68 2.79 0.44
N ASN A 145 -1.48 2.27 0.74
CA ASN A 145 -0.75 1.41 -0.19
C ASN A 145 -1.46 0.07 -0.45
N CYS A 146 -2.20 -0.45 0.55
CA CYS A 146 -3.03 -1.65 0.41
C CYS A 146 -4.31 -1.32 -0.36
N LEU A 147 -4.91 -0.15 -0.11
CA LEU A 147 -6.13 0.28 -0.79
C LEU A 147 -5.94 0.47 -2.29
N THR A 148 -4.77 0.89 -2.75
CA THR A 148 -4.49 0.99 -4.19
C THR A 148 -4.43 -0.39 -4.88
N GLU A 149 -4.16 -1.48 -4.17
CA GLU A 149 -4.34 -2.85 -4.70
C GLU A 149 -5.83 -3.21 -4.85
N ALA A 150 -6.66 -2.91 -3.83
CA ALA A 150 -8.10 -3.18 -3.90
C ALA A 150 -8.87 -2.29 -4.89
N LEU A 151 -8.42 -1.05 -5.09
CA LEU A 151 -8.90 -0.18 -6.18
C LEU A 151 -8.49 -0.70 -7.56
N GLY A 152 -7.54 -1.64 -7.63
CA GLY A 152 -7.06 -2.24 -8.86
C GLY A 152 -5.98 -1.42 -9.58
N LEU A 153 -5.35 -0.43 -8.94
CA LEU A 153 -4.37 0.47 -9.55
C LEU A 153 -2.90 0.12 -9.23
N SER A 154 -2.68 -0.85 -8.34
CA SER A 154 -1.35 -1.34 -7.93
C SER A 154 -1.13 -2.80 -8.28
N LEU A 155 0.13 -3.19 -8.34
CA LEU A 155 0.51 -4.59 -8.48
C LEU A 155 0.32 -5.38 -7.17
N PRO A 156 0.06 -6.70 -7.24
CA PRO A 156 -0.02 -7.55 -6.07
C PRO A 156 1.24 -7.53 -5.22
N GLY A 157 1.07 -7.35 -3.91
CA GLY A 157 2.18 -7.24 -2.95
C GLY A 157 2.71 -5.82 -2.73
N ASN A 158 2.18 -4.83 -3.47
CA ASN A 158 2.53 -3.42 -3.32
C ASN A 158 2.47 -2.93 -1.87
N GLY A 159 1.38 -3.19 -1.16
CA GLY A 159 1.13 -2.74 0.20
C GLY A 159 1.92 -3.50 1.27
N SER A 160 2.41 -4.71 0.99
CA SER A 160 2.90 -5.63 2.04
C SER A 160 4.37 -6.05 1.92
N THR A 161 4.97 -6.08 0.72
CA THR A 161 6.38 -6.49 0.58
C THR A 161 7.31 -5.47 1.24
N LEU A 162 8.22 -5.90 2.11
CA LEU A 162 9.15 -4.99 2.80
C LEU A 162 10.03 -4.19 1.83
N ALA A 163 10.33 -2.93 2.16
CA ALA A 163 11.14 -2.02 1.36
C ALA A 163 12.57 -2.54 1.11
N THR A 164 13.12 -3.27 2.08
CA THR A 164 14.47 -3.85 2.01
C THR A 164 14.53 -5.12 1.20
N HIS A 165 13.41 -5.81 0.97
CA HIS A 165 13.43 -7.12 0.33
C HIS A 165 13.63 -7.02 -1.19
N SER A 166 14.51 -7.84 -1.75
CA SER A 166 14.92 -7.80 -3.16
C SER A 166 13.76 -8.02 -4.12
N ASP A 167 12.76 -8.82 -3.74
CA ASP A 167 11.57 -9.06 -4.56
C ASP A 167 10.80 -7.76 -4.86
N ARG A 168 10.93 -6.74 -4.01
CA ARG A 168 10.30 -5.45 -4.25
C ARG A 168 10.87 -4.74 -5.48
N GLU A 169 12.14 -4.97 -5.83
CA GLU A 169 12.74 -4.45 -7.06
C GLU A 169 11.94 -4.89 -8.30
N GLN A 170 11.43 -6.13 -8.27
CA GLN A 170 10.63 -6.68 -9.38
C GLN A 170 9.27 -5.98 -9.52
N LEU A 171 8.68 -5.48 -8.43
CA LEU A 171 7.46 -4.66 -8.50
C LEU A 171 7.72 -3.35 -9.24
N PHE A 172 8.84 -2.67 -8.95
CA PHE A 172 9.22 -1.43 -9.63
C PHE A 172 9.48 -1.66 -11.13
N LEU A 173 10.19 -2.75 -11.46
CA LEU A 173 10.44 -3.13 -12.84
C LEU A 173 9.14 -3.49 -13.58
N ARG A 174 8.25 -4.29 -12.96
CA ARG A 174 6.95 -4.64 -13.57
C ARG A 174 6.07 -3.41 -13.72
N ALA A 175 6.07 -2.47 -12.78
CA ALA A 175 5.30 -1.23 -12.89
C ALA A 175 5.73 -0.40 -14.11
N GLY A 176 7.04 -0.29 -14.37
CA GLY A 176 7.56 0.37 -15.58
C GLY A 176 7.08 -0.30 -16.87
N ARG A 177 7.16 -1.63 -16.95
CA ARG A 177 6.65 -2.39 -18.12
C ARG A 177 5.13 -2.25 -18.27
N LEU A 178 4.40 -2.34 -17.17
CA LEU A 178 2.94 -2.28 -17.16
C LEU A 178 2.45 -0.90 -17.60
N ALA A 179 3.08 0.19 -17.18
CA ALA A 179 2.68 1.52 -17.64
C ALA A 179 2.77 1.68 -19.16
N VAL A 180 3.81 1.13 -19.80
CA VAL A 180 3.93 1.13 -21.27
C VAL A 180 2.86 0.23 -21.91
N GLU A 181 2.58 -0.93 -21.31
CA GLU A 181 1.52 -1.85 -21.75
C GLU A 181 0.13 -1.19 -21.71
N LEU A 182 -0.21 -0.50 -20.61
CA LEU A 182 -1.49 0.22 -20.49
C LEU A 182 -1.58 1.42 -21.44
N CYS A 183 -0.47 2.13 -21.65
CA CYS A 183 -0.38 3.21 -22.64
C CYS A 183 -0.69 2.69 -24.06
N GLN A 184 -0.12 1.54 -24.43
CA GLN A 184 -0.38 0.91 -25.73
C GLN A 184 -1.83 0.43 -25.85
N ARG A 185 -2.40 -0.17 -24.80
CA ARG A 185 -3.81 -0.58 -24.78
C ARG A 185 -4.74 0.62 -24.99
N TYR A 186 -4.52 1.71 -24.27
CA TYR A 186 -5.36 2.89 -24.38
C TYR A 186 -5.20 3.60 -25.75
N TYR A 187 -4.00 4.10 -26.07
CA TYR A 187 -3.81 4.92 -27.27
C TYR A 187 -3.69 4.12 -28.57
N GLY A 188 -3.21 2.88 -28.50
CA GLY A 188 -2.97 2.03 -29.67
C GLY A 188 -4.13 1.09 -29.99
N GLU A 189 -4.82 0.56 -28.96
CA GLU A 189 -5.91 -0.41 -29.12
C GLU A 189 -7.30 0.19 -28.84
N GLY A 190 -7.37 1.41 -28.30
CA GLY A 190 -8.64 2.08 -27.97
C GLY A 190 -9.33 1.48 -26.74
N ASP A 191 -8.57 0.88 -25.84
CA ASP A 191 -9.09 0.23 -24.64
C ASP A 191 -9.17 1.23 -23.47
N ASP A 192 -10.30 1.92 -23.37
CA ASP A 192 -10.54 2.87 -22.27
C ASP A 192 -10.60 2.18 -20.90
N SER A 193 -10.81 0.85 -20.85
CA SER A 193 -10.99 0.13 -19.57
C SER A 193 -9.77 0.19 -18.65
N VAL A 194 -8.58 0.51 -19.18
CA VAL A 194 -7.35 0.65 -18.40
C VAL A 194 -7.18 2.01 -17.70
N LEU A 195 -8.04 2.98 -18.02
CA LEU A 195 -7.97 4.31 -17.40
C LEU A 195 -8.35 4.24 -15.91
N PRO A 196 -7.73 5.06 -15.06
CA PRO A 196 -7.92 4.96 -13.62
C PRO A 196 -9.37 5.19 -13.19
N ARG A 197 -10.15 6.05 -13.87
CA ARG A 197 -11.59 6.22 -13.55
C ARG A 197 -12.45 5.01 -13.94
N ASN A 198 -12.01 4.21 -14.92
CA ASN A 198 -12.70 2.98 -15.31
C ASN A 198 -12.32 1.80 -14.41
N VAL A 199 -11.06 1.74 -13.97
CA VAL A 199 -10.56 0.73 -13.01
C VAL A 199 -11.10 1.01 -11.60
N ALA A 200 -10.90 2.22 -11.08
CA ALA A 200 -11.37 2.66 -9.76
C ALA A 200 -12.85 3.06 -9.78
N SER A 201 -13.72 2.17 -10.27
CA SER A 201 -15.17 2.34 -10.30
C SER A 201 -15.80 2.42 -8.90
N PHE A 202 -17.10 2.76 -8.80
CA PHE A 202 -17.84 2.76 -7.53
C PHE A 202 -17.70 1.43 -6.76
N LYS A 203 -17.78 0.30 -7.48
CA LYS A 203 -17.57 -1.04 -6.89
C LYS A 203 -16.14 -1.25 -6.39
N ALA A 204 -15.14 -0.69 -7.08
CA ALA A 204 -13.76 -0.74 -6.63
C ALA A 204 -13.54 0.11 -5.37
N PHE A 205 -14.23 1.26 -5.24
CA PHE A 205 -14.25 2.04 -4.00
C PHE A 205 -14.93 1.26 -2.85
N GLU A 206 -16.02 0.53 -3.11
CA GLU A 206 -16.60 -0.38 -2.11
C GLU A 206 -15.64 -1.51 -1.72
N ASN A 207 -14.90 -2.09 -2.68
CA ASN A 207 -13.87 -3.10 -2.40
C ASN A 207 -12.74 -2.54 -1.54
N ALA A 208 -12.26 -1.33 -1.86
CA ALA A 208 -11.24 -0.64 -1.09
C ALA A 208 -11.72 -0.42 0.36
N MET A 209 -12.90 0.15 0.55
CA MET A 209 -13.43 0.37 1.89
C MET A 209 -13.69 -0.94 2.65
N THR A 210 -14.14 -2.00 1.96
CA THR A 210 -14.30 -3.34 2.53
C THR A 210 -12.96 -3.88 3.02
N LEU A 211 -11.90 -3.76 2.21
CA LEU A 211 -10.55 -4.14 2.60
C LEU A 211 -10.07 -3.34 3.82
N ASP A 212 -10.28 -2.03 3.83
CA ASP A 212 -9.86 -1.15 4.93
C ASP A 212 -10.50 -1.56 6.26
N ILE A 213 -11.82 -1.83 6.27
CA ILE A 213 -12.52 -2.35 7.45
C ILE A 213 -11.96 -3.72 7.87
N ALA A 214 -11.74 -4.61 6.89
CA ALA A 214 -11.22 -5.95 7.17
C ALA A 214 -9.80 -5.94 7.76
N MET A 215 -8.99 -4.96 7.39
CA MET A 215 -7.65 -4.76 7.94
C MET A 215 -7.66 -4.05 9.29
N GLY A 216 -8.75 -3.34 9.62
CA GLY A 216 -8.78 -2.37 10.71
C GLY A 216 -7.84 -1.21 10.41
N GLY A 217 -7.92 -0.67 9.19
CA GLY A 217 -7.10 0.41 8.68
C GLY A 217 -7.32 1.75 9.38
N SER A 218 -6.45 2.72 9.04
CA SER A 218 -6.46 4.06 9.63
C SER A 218 -7.74 4.82 9.31
N THR A 219 -8.36 5.50 10.27
CA THR A 219 -9.54 6.34 10.02
C THR A 219 -9.28 7.49 9.01
N ASN A 220 -8.02 7.86 8.78
CA ASN A 220 -7.65 8.84 7.75
C ASN A 220 -8.00 8.38 6.33
N THR A 221 -8.11 7.06 6.10
CA THR A 221 -8.49 6.49 4.80
C THR A 221 -9.87 6.98 4.37
N ILE A 222 -10.78 7.27 5.31
CA ILE A 222 -12.08 7.88 5.03
C ILE A 222 -11.90 9.23 4.32
N LEU A 223 -11.05 10.12 4.86
CA LEU A 223 -10.78 11.43 4.26
C LEU A 223 -10.14 11.32 2.88
N HIS A 224 -9.29 10.31 2.70
CA HIS A 224 -8.53 10.10 1.48
C HIS A 224 -9.37 9.44 0.38
N LEU A 225 -10.17 8.43 0.70
CA LEU A 225 -11.10 7.79 -0.23
C LEU A 225 -12.20 8.74 -0.67
N LEU A 226 -12.75 9.56 0.23
CA LEU A 226 -13.75 10.58 -0.16
C LEU A 226 -13.16 11.62 -1.11
N ALA A 227 -11.94 12.09 -0.86
CA ALA A 227 -11.27 13.01 -1.77
C ALA A 227 -10.99 12.35 -3.13
N ALA A 228 -10.47 11.11 -3.13
CA ALA A 228 -10.26 10.36 -4.36
C ALA A 228 -11.57 10.13 -5.14
N ALA A 229 -12.67 9.78 -4.47
CA ALA A 229 -13.97 9.60 -5.10
C ALA A 229 -14.48 10.90 -5.76
N GLN A 230 -14.25 12.04 -5.13
CA GLN A 230 -14.57 13.34 -5.71
C GLN A 230 -13.76 13.60 -6.99
N GLU A 231 -12.45 13.34 -7.00
CA GLU A 231 -11.60 13.50 -8.19
C GLU A 231 -11.91 12.48 -9.29
N ALA A 232 -12.43 11.31 -8.90
CA ALA A 232 -12.91 10.28 -9.82
C ALA A 232 -14.31 10.58 -10.39
N GLU A 233 -15.00 11.62 -9.89
CA GLU A 233 -16.40 11.93 -10.21
C GLU A 233 -17.37 10.79 -9.85
N ILE A 234 -17.09 10.09 -8.75
CA ILE A 234 -17.87 8.95 -8.25
C ILE A 234 -18.70 9.39 -7.04
N ALA A 235 -19.99 9.06 -7.07
CA ALA A 235 -20.93 9.37 -5.99
C ALA A 235 -20.80 8.44 -4.78
N PHE A 236 -19.58 8.29 -4.24
CA PHE A 236 -19.26 7.50 -3.05
C PHE A 236 -19.13 8.42 -1.84
N ASP A 237 -19.91 8.17 -0.79
CA ASP A 237 -19.92 9.04 0.40
C ASP A 237 -19.95 8.29 1.74
N LEU A 238 -20.03 9.05 2.84
CA LEU A 238 -20.03 8.50 4.20
C LEU A 238 -21.15 7.47 4.46
N ARG A 239 -22.27 7.53 3.73
CA ARG A 239 -23.38 6.58 3.87
C ARG A 239 -23.00 5.21 3.31
N ASP A 240 -22.20 5.17 2.26
CA ASP A 240 -21.65 3.92 1.73
C ASP A 240 -20.67 3.30 2.71
N ILE A 241 -19.80 4.12 3.31
CA ILE A 241 -18.85 3.69 4.33
C ILE A 241 -19.59 3.12 5.56
N ASP A 242 -20.62 3.82 6.08
CA ASP A 242 -21.43 3.34 7.22
C ASP A 242 -22.18 2.04 6.89
N ARG A 243 -22.69 1.91 5.67
CA ARG A 243 -23.35 0.68 5.22
C ARG A 243 -22.40 -0.52 5.19
N LEU A 244 -21.15 -0.32 4.77
CA LEU A 244 -20.13 -1.36 4.70
C LEU A 244 -19.63 -1.73 6.11
N SER A 245 -19.36 -0.74 6.98
CA SER A 245 -18.82 -0.96 8.33
C SER A 245 -19.73 -1.83 9.22
N ARG A 246 -21.04 -1.81 8.96
CA ARG A 246 -22.03 -2.65 9.67
C ARG A 246 -22.02 -4.12 9.26
N LYS A 247 -21.36 -4.48 8.15
CA LYS A 247 -21.40 -5.82 7.55
C LYS A 247 -20.04 -6.49 7.51
N VAL A 248 -18.98 -5.71 7.31
CA VAL A 248 -17.64 -6.25 7.06
C VAL A 248 -16.95 -6.53 8.40
N PRO A 249 -16.53 -7.79 8.67
CA PRO A 249 -15.77 -8.11 9.86
C PRO A 249 -14.31 -7.67 9.73
N GLN A 250 -13.65 -7.43 10.85
CA GLN A 250 -12.20 -7.24 10.89
C GLN A 250 -11.48 -8.59 10.88
N LEU A 251 -10.89 -8.94 9.74
CA LEU A 251 -10.19 -10.21 9.50
C LEU A 251 -8.72 -10.18 9.92
N CYS A 252 -8.06 -9.01 9.86
CA CYS A 252 -6.64 -8.90 10.16
C CYS A 252 -6.41 -8.35 11.56
N LYS A 253 -5.37 -8.85 12.23
CA LYS A 253 -4.98 -8.40 13.56
C LYS A 253 -3.57 -7.82 13.53
N VAL A 254 -3.42 -6.61 13.04
CA VAL A 254 -2.10 -5.95 12.86
C VAL A 254 -1.97 -4.77 13.81
N ALA A 255 -0.77 -4.44 14.27
CA ALA A 255 -0.49 -3.20 15.00
C ALA A 255 -1.11 -2.01 14.24
N PRO A 256 -1.81 -1.09 14.93
CA PRO A 256 -1.92 -0.95 16.38
C PRO A 256 -3.03 -1.78 17.06
N ASN A 257 -3.85 -2.53 16.30
CA ASN A 257 -4.98 -3.30 16.86
C ASN A 257 -4.52 -4.38 17.85
N ILE A 258 -3.40 -5.06 17.54
CA ILE A 258 -2.67 -5.91 18.49
C ILE A 258 -1.17 -5.77 18.27
N GLN A 259 -0.39 -5.93 19.33
CA GLN A 259 1.09 -5.81 19.31
C GLN A 259 1.81 -7.08 18.81
N LYS A 260 1.11 -8.00 18.15
CA LYS A 260 1.66 -9.30 17.73
C LYS A 260 2.16 -9.29 16.28
N TYR A 261 1.46 -8.62 15.38
CA TYR A 261 1.70 -8.71 13.94
C TYR A 261 1.94 -7.33 13.33
N HIS A 262 2.86 -7.26 12.38
CA HIS A 262 3.19 -6.09 11.57
C HIS A 262 3.00 -6.39 10.08
N MET A 263 3.29 -5.44 9.19
CA MET A 263 3.10 -5.66 7.74
C MET A 263 3.90 -6.85 7.17
N GLU A 264 5.06 -7.16 7.75
CA GLU A 264 5.85 -8.35 7.36
C GLU A 264 5.08 -9.67 7.59
N ASP A 265 4.23 -9.72 8.62
CA ASP A 265 3.39 -10.88 8.92
C ASP A 265 2.16 -10.94 8.00
N VAL A 266 1.58 -9.78 7.66
CA VAL A 266 0.51 -9.70 6.65
C VAL A 266 1.02 -10.23 5.32
N HIS A 267 2.24 -9.85 4.92
CA HIS A 267 2.87 -10.38 3.72
C HIS A 267 3.02 -11.90 3.77
N ARG A 268 3.55 -12.42 4.89
CA ARG A 268 3.70 -13.86 5.14
C ARG A 268 2.37 -14.62 5.09
N ALA A 269 1.27 -13.99 5.49
CA ALA A 269 -0.07 -14.57 5.45
C ALA A 269 -0.73 -14.55 4.06
N GLY A 270 0.02 -14.12 3.02
CA GLY A 270 -0.42 -14.03 1.64
C GLY A 270 -0.93 -12.65 1.23
N GLY A 271 -0.58 -11.62 2.00
CA GLY A 271 -0.80 -10.22 1.68
C GLY A 271 -2.25 -9.84 1.45
N ILE A 272 -2.44 -8.82 0.61
CA ILE A 272 -3.75 -8.21 0.38
C ILE A 272 -4.71 -9.15 -0.33
N PHE A 273 -4.21 -9.96 -1.27
CA PHE A 273 -5.04 -10.90 -2.02
C PHE A 273 -5.57 -12.05 -1.19
N SER A 274 -4.91 -12.43 -0.09
CA SER A 274 -5.49 -13.38 0.86
C SER A 274 -6.67 -12.79 1.63
N ILE A 275 -6.60 -11.51 2.00
CA ILE A 275 -7.70 -10.80 2.67
C ILE A 275 -8.89 -10.65 1.71
N LEU A 276 -8.61 -10.21 0.48
CA LEU A 276 -9.62 -10.09 -0.58
C LEU A 276 -10.24 -11.46 -0.91
N GLY A 277 -9.45 -12.53 -0.91
CA GLY A 277 -9.93 -13.91 -1.06
C GLY A 277 -10.94 -14.33 0.00
N GLU A 278 -10.66 -14.06 1.29
CA GLU A 278 -11.62 -14.33 2.38
C GLU A 278 -12.90 -13.49 2.24
N LEU A 279 -12.76 -12.19 1.91
CA LEU A 279 -13.91 -11.32 1.69
C LEU A 279 -14.78 -11.78 0.51
N ALA A 280 -14.17 -12.26 -0.57
CA ALA A 280 -14.87 -12.83 -1.71
C ALA A 280 -15.60 -14.12 -1.33
N ARG A 281 -14.97 -15.02 -0.56
CA ARG A 281 -15.62 -16.23 -0.01
C ARG A 281 -16.82 -15.90 0.88
N GLY A 282 -16.73 -14.81 1.64
CA GLY A 282 -17.81 -14.27 2.46
C GLY A 282 -18.91 -13.54 1.68
N GLY A 283 -18.78 -13.37 0.36
CA GLY A 283 -19.75 -12.62 -0.46
C GLY A 283 -19.75 -11.12 -0.17
N LEU A 284 -18.64 -10.57 0.34
CA LEU A 284 -18.48 -9.18 0.73
C LEU A 284 -17.67 -8.34 -0.26
N LEU A 285 -17.22 -8.93 -1.37
CA LEU A 285 -16.36 -8.30 -2.37
C LEU A 285 -16.99 -8.34 -3.77
N HIS A 286 -16.88 -7.26 -4.52
CA HIS A 286 -17.21 -7.24 -5.96
C HIS A 286 -16.06 -7.87 -6.74
N THR A 287 -16.27 -9.05 -7.31
CA THR A 287 -15.21 -9.82 -7.97
C THR A 287 -15.11 -9.54 -9.47
N ASP A 288 -16.07 -8.81 -10.04
CA ASP A 288 -16.17 -8.52 -11.48
C ASP A 288 -15.42 -7.26 -11.93
N VAL A 289 -14.89 -6.47 -11.00
CA VAL A 289 -14.15 -5.23 -11.32
C VAL A 289 -12.77 -5.54 -11.91
N PRO A 290 -12.31 -4.80 -12.94
CA PRO A 290 -10.98 -5.00 -13.50
C PRO A 290 -9.88 -4.44 -12.59
N THR A 291 -8.65 -4.86 -12.84
CA THR A 291 -7.44 -4.20 -12.30
C THR A 291 -6.49 -3.85 -13.45
N VAL A 292 -5.47 -3.05 -13.18
CA VAL A 292 -4.42 -2.75 -14.16
C VAL A 292 -3.64 -3.98 -14.60
N HIS A 293 -3.68 -5.10 -13.85
CA HIS A 293 -2.88 -6.28 -14.12
C HIS A 293 -3.70 -7.56 -14.36
N SER A 294 -5.02 -7.51 -14.20
CA SER A 294 -5.91 -8.66 -14.34
C SER A 294 -7.28 -8.24 -14.91
N PRO A 295 -7.92 -9.08 -15.74
CA PRO A 295 -9.24 -8.75 -16.32
C PRO A 295 -10.34 -8.56 -15.27
N SER A 296 -10.24 -9.26 -14.14
CA SER A 296 -11.15 -9.12 -13.01
C SER A 296 -10.45 -9.34 -11.66
N MET A 297 -11.06 -8.84 -10.58
CA MET A 297 -10.63 -9.10 -9.21
C MET A 297 -10.71 -10.59 -8.87
N ALA A 298 -11.66 -11.34 -9.44
CA ALA A 298 -11.69 -12.81 -9.34
C ALA A 298 -10.43 -13.45 -9.92
N ASP A 299 -10.00 -13.04 -11.12
CA ASP A 299 -8.79 -13.58 -11.76
C ASP A 299 -7.54 -13.23 -10.95
N ALA A 300 -7.49 -12.00 -10.42
CA ALA A 300 -6.41 -11.57 -9.55
C ALA A 300 -6.35 -12.41 -8.26
N ILE A 301 -7.49 -12.63 -7.60
CA ILE A 301 -7.59 -13.49 -6.41
C ILE A 301 -7.18 -14.92 -6.73
N ALA A 302 -7.66 -15.50 -7.83
CA ALA A 302 -7.32 -16.87 -8.21
C ALA A 302 -5.81 -17.08 -8.42
N GLN A 303 -5.10 -16.04 -8.90
CA GLN A 303 -3.66 -16.07 -9.09
C GLN A 303 -2.88 -15.85 -7.79
N TRP A 304 -3.32 -14.91 -6.94
CA TRP A 304 -2.51 -14.36 -5.84
C TRP A 304 -2.95 -14.78 -4.43
N ASP A 305 -4.15 -15.28 -4.23
CA ASP A 305 -4.58 -15.85 -2.94
C ASP A 305 -3.85 -17.17 -2.69
N ILE A 306 -2.99 -17.21 -1.66
CA ILE A 306 -2.18 -18.39 -1.32
C ILE A 306 -3.01 -19.63 -0.97
N THR A 307 -4.29 -19.45 -0.63
CA THR A 307 -5.22 -20.56 -0.32
C THR A 307 -5.86 -21.16 -1.57
N GLN A 308 -5.78 -20.47 -2.72
CA GLN A 308 -6.36 -20.92 -3.99
C GLN A 308 -5.29 -21.30 -5.01
N THR A 309 -4.24 -20.48 -5.13
CA THR A 309 -3.19 -20.68 -6.11
C THR A 309 -2.29 -21.86 -5.74
N ARG A 310 -1.81 -22.56 -6.77
CA ARG A 310 -0.79 -23.61 -6.67
C ARG A 310 0.55 -23.17 -7.27
N ASP A 311 0.67 -21.89 -7.60
CA ASP A 311 1.89 -21.33 -8.15
C ASP A 311 2.95 -21.17 -7.06
N GLU A 312 3.98 -22.00 -7.12
CA GLU A 312 5.13 -21.97 -6.20
C GLU A 312 5.88 -20.62 -6.23
N ALA A 313 5.84 -19.89 -7.35
CA ALA A 313 6.45 -18.56 -7.42
C ALA A 313 5.69 -17.56 -6.54
N VAL A 314 4.35 -17.64 -6.51
CA VAL A 314 3.50 -16.80 -5.64
C VAL A 314 3.71 -17.17 -4.17
N HIS A 315 3.75 -18.47 -3.86
CA HIS A 315 4.05 -18.92 -2.49
C HIS A 315 5.46 -18.51 -2.05
N THR A 316 6.44 -18.55 -2.95
CA THR A 316 7.81 -18.09 -2.67
C THR A 316 7.84 -16.58 -2.43
N PHE A 317 7.13 -15.81 -3.26
CA PHE A 317 7.03 -14.35 -3.12
C PHE A 317 6.52 -13.95 -1.73
N PHE A 318 5.40 -14.52 -1.28
CA PHE A 318 4.85 -14.21 0.05
C PHE A 318 5.69 -14.74 1.22
N LYS A 319 6.67 -15.62 0.99
CA LYS A 319 7.67 -15.95 2.01
C LYS A 319 8.72 -14.85 2.21
N ALA A 320 8.75 -13.78 1.41
CA ALA A 320 9.66 -12.65 1.62
C ALA A 320 9.53 -12.11 3.06
N GLY A 321 10.64 -12.06 3.79
CA GLY A 321 10.66 -11.76 5.22
C GLY A 321 11.67 -10.68 5.59
N PRO A 322 11.67 -10.27 6.86
CA PRO A 322 12.63 -9.31 7.41
C PRO A 322 14.02 -9.94 7.52
N ALA A 323 15.08 -9.14 7.38
CA ALA A 323 16.44 -9.58 7.69
C ALA A 323 16.84 -9.30 9.14
N GLY A 324 16.18 -8.36 9.82
CA GLY A 324 16.56 -7.89 11.15
C GLY A 324 17.89 -7.13 11.17
N ILE A 325 18.29 -6.55 10.03
CA ILE A 325 19.55 -5.83 9.86
C ILE A 325 19.23 -4.36 9.57
N PRO A 326 19.68 -3.42 10.43
CA PRO A 326 19.44 -2.00 10.17
C PRO A 326 20.06 -1.54 8.85
N THR A 327 19.25 -0.88 8.01
CA THR A 327 19.70 -0.43 6.67
C THR A 327 18.78 0.62 6.06
N GLN A 328 19.37 1.61 5.39
CA GLN A 328 18.62 2.61 4.62
C GLN A 328 18.52 2.23 3.13
N THR A 329 19.12 1.11 2.73
CA THR A 329 19.20 0.67 1.34
C THR A 329 18.01 -0.24 1.00
N ALA A 330 17.15 0.21 0.09
CA ALA A 330 16.09 -0.61 -0.49
C ALA A 330 16.68 -1.83 -1.24
N PHE A 331 15.92 -2.93 -1.31
CA PHE A 331 16.32 -4.17 -2.02
C PHE A 331 17.64 -4.80 -1.54
N SER A 332 18.07 -4.51 -0.31
CA SER A 332 19.37 -4.91 0.23
C SER A 332 19.45 -6.34 0.77
N GLN A 333 18.31 -7.03 0.90
CA GLN A 333 18.24 -8.38 1.50
C GLN A 333 17.19 -9.26 0.80
N ASN A 334 17.29 -10.59 0.94
CA ASN A 334 16.40 -11.57 0.29
C ASN A 334 15.98 -12.73 1.22
N THR A 335 15.93 -12.45 2.52
CA THR A 335 15.57 -13.39 3.58
C THR A 335 14.13 -13.83 3.43
N ARG A 336 13.88 -15.13 3.64
CA ARG A 336 12.53 -15.70 3.54
C ARG A 336 12.13 -16.44 4.80
N TRP A 337 10.86 -16.37 5.13
CA TRP A 337 10.22 -17.24 6.10
C TRP A 337 10.29 -18.71 5.66
N PRO A 338 10.45 -19.65 6.60
CA PRO A 338 10.47 -21.07 6.27
C PRO A 338 9.11 -21.59 5.79
N SER A 339 8.02 -20.95 6.21
CA SER A 339 6.64 -21.28 5.83
C SER A 339 5.77 -20.03 5.74
N LEU A 340 4.67 -20.12 4.98
CA LEU A 340 3.61 -19.12 4.98
C LEU A 340 2.78 -19.20 6.27
N ASP A 341 1.99 -18.16 6.53
CA ASP A 341 0.94 -18.15 7.57
C ASP A 341 -0.44 -18.37 6.91
N ASP A 342 -0.81 -19.64 6.74
CA ASP A 342 -2.10 -20.07 6.19
C ASP A 342 -3.11 -20.47 7.29
N ASP A 343 -2.79 -20.23 8.56
CA ASP A 343 -3.69 -20.49 9.70
C ASP A 343 -4.77 -19.40 9.78
N ARG A 344 -5.95 -19.69 9.23
CA ARG A 344 -7.10 -18.77 9.23
C ARG A 344 -7.87 -18.70 10.54
N GLU A 345 -7.51 -19.50 11.56
CA GLU A 345 -8.14 -19.42 12.89
C GLU A 345 -7.32 -18.54 13.84
N ASN A 346 -6.00 -18.78 13.91
CA ASN A 346 -5.12 -18.15 14.89
C ASN A 346 -4.04 -17.23 14.30
N GLY A 347 -3.89 -17.22 12.98
CA GLY A 347 -2.89 -16.43 12.26
C GLY A 347 -3.18 -14.93 12.17
N CYS A 348 -2.40 -14.28 11.31
CA CYS A 348 -2.47 -12.83 11.05
C CYS A 348 -3.75 -12.43 10.30
N ILE A 349 -4.14 -13.22 9.30
CA ILE A 349 -5.38 -13.08 8.53
C ILE A 349 -6.32 -14.21 8.93
N ARG A 350 -7.54 -13.88 9.38
CA ARG A 350 -8.51 -14.85 9.90
C ARG A 350 -9.77 -14.91 9.04
N SER A 351 -10.52 -16.01 9.09
CA SER A 351 -11.85 -16.14 8.45
C SER A 351 -12.89 -16.90 9.25
#